data_AF-A0A2G4SF18-F1
#
_entry.id   AF-A0A2G4SF18-F1
#
_cell.length_a   1.000
_cell.length_b   1.000
_cell.length_c   1.000
_cell.angle_alpha   90.00
_cell.angle_beta   90.00
_cell.angle_gamma   90.00
#
_symmetry.space_group_name_H-M   'P 1'
#
loop_
_entity.id
_entity.type
_entity.pdbx_description
1 polymer ?
#
loop_
_entity_poly.entity_id
_entity_poly.type
_entity_poly.pdbx_seq_one_letter_code
_entity_poly.pdbx_strand_id
1 'polypeptide(L)'
;MTKKRGPYRKYHQPSLSSEQLEKLQLTFENVNRHFECPLCKTLSHFFKHGYSTQDPTQPVFVCKSCKRQPTAYEVYQVLCGINNMNENSQQVTESSTNFQEPNSGDPRDELINQLTKQVERLTAELNQARKQIARLTALQASTQGNNSSQTIANTEFPPLCGANFQNLDDSISQAPWHNPSKVAALKQSMFINRQKNRVRKEETAARFFQPPSTNQGSQYLYVSTKARVPVGKLRSYLRNMGVNNARVLDIHYPDRNIAALLIHNDYIAEFKQLLETKRVHFANNFDPWNGSTLKDPQYKDLTEQERTSKACEIQQQRLQRAVLHIREPVKFAVAYYFYQQKWLTKSFIDQLNNSRYGRSEDVFDMDEDIKGNFSEDTTTNVASLSSIQH
;
A
#
# COMPACT_ATOMS: atom_id res chain seq x y z
N MET A 1 -23.46 -37.36 -23.67
CA MET A 1 -22.47 -36.74 -24.56
C MET A 1 -21.65 -35.70 -23.80
N THR A 2 -20.47 -36.09 -23.31
CA THR A 2 -19.55 -35.22 -22.58
C THR A 2 -18.75 -34.37 -23.58
N LYS A 3 -18.99 -33.04 -23.60
CA LYS A 3 -18.20 -32.09 -24.38
C LYS A 3 -16.77 -32.05 -23.82
N LYS A 4 -15.82 -32.67 -24.55
CA LYS A 4 -14.39 -32.50 -24.31
C LYS A 4 -14.03 -31.03 -24.54
N ARG A 5 -13.64 -30.32 -23.49
CA ARG A 5 -13.03 -28.98 -23.61
C ARG A 5 -11.70 -29.14 -24.36
N GLY A 6 -11.53 -28.41 -25.45
CA GLY A 6 -10.29 -28.38 -26.23
C GLY A 6 -9.12 -27.83 -25.40
N PRO A 7 -7.87 -28.08 -25.80
CA PRO A 7 -6.70 -27.63 -25.07
C PRO A 7 -6.63 -26.09 -25.10
N TYR A 8 -6.53 -25.48 -23.93
CA TYR A 8 -6.20 -24.07 -23.75
C TYR A 8 -4.83 -23.80 -24.41
N ARG A 9 -4.80 -23.13 -25.57
CA ARG A 9 -3.56 -22.54 -26.10
C ARG A 9 -3.16 -21.39 -25.17
N LYS A 10 -2.27 -21.66 -24.21
CA LYS A 10 -1.47 -20.59 -23.60
C LYS A 10 -0.51 -20.11 -24.69
N TYR A 11 -0.65 -18.86 -25.13
CA TYR A 11 0.41 -18.20 -25.88
C TYR A 11 1.67 -18.22 -25.01
N HIS A 12 2.65 -19.05 -25.38
CA HIS A 12 3.97 -19.02 -24.76
C HIS A 12 4.59 -17.66 -25.10
N GLN A 13 4.76 -16.82 -24.09
CA GLN A 13 5.51 -15.58 -24.22
C GLN A 13 6.99 -15.91 -24.52
N PRO A 14 7.67 -15.17 -25.40
CA PRO A 14 9.08 -15.39 -25.66
C PRO A 14 9.88 -15.10 -24.38
N SER A 15 10.49 -16.12 -23.81
CA SER A 15 11.39 -15.99 -22.68
C SER A 15 12.74 -15.45 -23.13
N LEU A 16 13.22 -14.37 -22.51
CA LEU A 16 14.55 -13.82 -22.75
C LEU A 16 15.63 -14.84 -22.34
N SER A 17 16.73 -14.91 -23.10
CA SER A 17 17.90 -15.70 -22.72
C SER A 17 18.63 -15.10 -21.51
N SER A 18 19.49 -15.89 -20.85
CA SER A 18 20.28 -15.41 -19.70
C SER A 18 21.12 -14.17 -20.03
N GLU A 19 21.72 -14.14 -21.22
CA GLU A 19 22.54 -13.02 -21.69
C GLU A 19 21.70 -11.75 -21.93
N GLN A 20 20.49 -11.92 -22.48
CA GLN A 20 19.56 -10.81 -22.67
C GLN A 20 19.06 -10.23 -21.35
N LEU A 21 18.86 -11.08 -20.33
CA LEU A 21 18.46 -10.65 -19.00
C LEU A 21 19.56 -9.85 -18.28
N GLU A 22 20.82 -10.25 -18.44
CA GLU A 22 21.96 -9.51 -17.89
C GLU A 22 22.11 -8.13 -18.56
N LYS A 23 22.03 -8.09 -19.90
CA LYS A 23 22.05 -6.84 -20.67
C LYS A 23 20.89 -5.90 -20.30
N LEU A 24 19.70 -6.46 -20.10
CA LEU A 24 18.51 -5.74 -19.64
C LEU A 24 18.76 -5.08 -18.29
N GLN A 25 19.31 -5.81 -17.33
CA GLN A 25 19.54 -5.32 -15.98
C GLN A 25 20.57 -4.18 -15.95
N LEU A 26 21.68 -4.34 -16.67
CA LEU A 26 22.69 -3.28 -16.83
C LEU A 26 22.10 -2.02 -17.46
N THR A 27 21.34 -2.17 -18.55
CA THR A 27 20.79 -1.02 -19.27
C THR A 27 19.69 -0.32 -18.47
N PHE A 28 18.86 -1.08 -17.74
CA PHE A 28 17.82 -0.55 -16.87
C PHE A 28 18.38 0.33 -15.73
N GLU A 29 19.53 -0.03 -15.18
CA GLU A 29 20.22 0.78 -14.17
C GLU A 29 20.87 2.02 -14.80
N ASN A 30 21.47 1.89 -15.99
CA ASN A 30 22.10 3.01 -16.70
C ASN A 30 21.11 4.11 -17.14
N VAL A 31 19.88 3.75 -17.51
CA VAL A 31 18.85 4.75 -17.88
C VAL A 31 18.14 5.37 -16.67
N ASN A 32 18.70 5.22 -15.46
CA ASN A 32 18.10 5.67 -14.20
C ASN A 32 16.62 5.26 -14.05
N ARG A 33 16.26 4.10 -14.61
CA ARG A 33 14.90 3.54 -14.58
C ARG A 33 13.84 4.48 -15.20
N HIS A 34 14.24 5.38 -16.09
CA HIS A 34 13.38 6.37 -16.71
C HIS A 34 13.40 6.21 -18.23
N PHE A 35 12.31 5.69 -18.79
CA PHE A 35 12.18 5.43 -20.23
C PHE A 35 10.70 5.41 -20.64
N GLU A 36 10.45 5.31 -21.95
CA GLU A 36 9.09 5.27 -22.49
C GLU A 36 8.39 3.94 -22.18
N CYS A 37 7.16 4.01 -21.66
CA CYS A 37 6.42 2.80 -21.35
C CYS A 37 5.91 2.10 -22.62
N PRO A 38 6.18 0.80 -22.83
CA PRO A 38 5.71 0.09 -24.03
C PRO A 38 4.17 0.00 -24.09
N LEU A 39 3.48 0.08 -22.94
CA LEU A 39 2.02 -0.07 -22.84
C LEU A 39 1.24 1.24 -22.92
N CYS A 40 1.82 2.36 -22.47
CA CYS A 40 1.12 3.66 -22.48
C CYS A 40 1.86 4.77 -23.22
N LYS A 41 3.03 4.47 -23.81
CA LYS A 41 3.84 5.37 -24.64
C LYS A 41 4.23 6.70 -23.98
N THR A 42 4.14 6.76 -22.66
CA THR A 42 4.57 7.93 -21.88
C THR A 42 5.91 7.67 -21.22
N LEU A 43 6.77 8.69 -21.24
CA LEU A 43 8.03 8.71 -20.49
C LEU A 43 7.72 8.59 -19.00
N SER A 44 8.16 7.51 -18.36
CA SER A 44 7.81 7.20 -16.98
C SER A 44 8.99 6.63 -16.23
N HIS A 45 8.95 6.78 -14.90
CA HIS A 45 9.83 6.02 -14.01
C HIS A 45 9.30 4.60 -13.82
N PHE A 46 10.19 3.62 -13.74
CA PHE A 46 9.87 2.20 -13.58
C PHE A 46 10.40 1.63 -12.26
N PHE A 47 9.65 0.71 -11.67
CA PHE A 47 10.06 -0.04 -10.48
C PHE A 47 10.24 -1.52 -10.82
N LYS A 48 11.29 -2.14 -10.29
CA LYS A 48 11.48 -3.59 -10.31
C LYS A 48 10.72 -4.20 -9.12
N HIS A 49 9.75 -5.06 -9.40
CA HIS A 49 8.89 -5.71 -8.41
C HIS A 49 9.20 -7.21 -8.32
N GLY A 50 10.43 -7.55 -7.94
CA GLY A 50 10.87 -8.93 -7.83
C GLY A 50 10.99 -9.65 -9.18
N TYR A 51 10.80 -10.96 -9.14
CA TYR A 51 10.95 -11.86 -10.29
C TYR A 51 9.68 -12.71 -10.47
N SER A 52 9.36 -13.02 -11.72
CA SER A 52 8.31 -13.97 -12.09
C SER A 52 8.64 -15.36 -11.59
N THR A 53 7.60 -16.12 -11.22
CA THR A 53 7.70 -17.53 -10.80
C THR A 53 7.75 -18.50 -11.99
N GLN A 54 7.71 -18.01 -13.22
CA GLN A 54 7.85 -18.83 -14.42
C GLN A 54 9.33 -19.07 -14.72
N ASP A 55 9.67 -20.26 -15.24
CA ASP A 55 11.02 -20.64 -15.66
C ASP A 55 11.23 -20.28 -17.15
N PRO A 56 12.25 -19.48 -17.54
CA PRO A 56 13.27 -18.83 -16.70
C PRO A 56 12.74 -17.63 -15.92
N THR A 57 13.27 -17.41 -14.71
CA THR A 57 12.86 -16.32 -13.81
C THR A 57 13.16 -14.95 -14.42
N GLN A 58 12.11 -14.18 -14.75
CA GLN A 58 12.24 -12.87 -15.39
C GLN A 58 11.91 -11.73 -14.41
N PRO A 59 12.61 -10.59 -14.48
CA PRO A 59 12.31 -9.43 -13.65
C PRO A 59 10.92 -8.86 -13.99
N VAL A 60 10.16 -8.47 -12.97
CA VAL A 60 8.85 -7.83 -13.15
C VAL A 60 9.00 -6.32 -13.05
N PHE A 61 8.48 -5.57 -14.03
CA PHE A 61 8.55 -4.12 -14.07
C PHE A 61 7.16 -3.50 -13.88
N VAL A 62 7.10 -2.35 -13.23
CA VAL A 62 5.84 -1.59 -13.02
C VAL A 62 6.04 -0.15 -13.43
N CYS A 63 5.21 0.33 -14.36
CA CYS A 63 5.20 1.72 -14.79
C CYS A 63 4.58 2.62 -13.70
N LYS A 64 5.26 3.71 -13.32
CA LYS A 64 4.72 4.66 -12.32
C LYS A 64 3.48 5.41 -12.83
N SER A 65 3.42 5.71 -14.12
CA SER A 65 2.31 6.47 -14.73
C SER A 65 1.04 5.64 -14.90
N CYS A 66 1.10 4.48 -15.59
CA CYS A 66 -0.10 3.68 -15.87
C CYS A 66 -0.35 2.52 -14.91
N LYS A 67 0.59 2.25 -13.97
CA LYS A 67 0.56 1.12 -13.02
C LYS A 67 0.49 -0.28 -13.64
N ARG A 68 0.56 -0.39 -14.97
CA ARG A 68 0.60 -1.66 -15.69
C ARG A 68 1.99 -2.28 -15.62
N GLN A 69 2.02 -3.60 -15.78
CA GLN A 69 3.21 -4.43 -15.73
C GLN A 69 3.59 -4.87 -17.14
N PRO A 70 4.50 -4.16 -17.83
CA PRO A 70 5.03 -4.67 -19.09
C PRO A 70 5.87 -5.92 -18.85
N THR A 71 5.88 -6.80 -19.83
CA THR A 71 6.71 -8.00 -19.81
C THR A 71 8.20 -7.64 -19.90
N ALA A 72 9.08 -8.50 -19.39
CA ALA A 72 10.51 -8.26 -19.47
C ALA A 72 10.99 -8.15 -20.93
N TYR A 73 10.37 -8.91 -21.84
CA TYR A 73 10.63 -8.84 -23.28
C TYR A 73 10.30 -7.48 -23.89
N GLU A 74 9.14 -6.90 -23.59
CA GLU A 74 8.76 -5.57 -24.07
C GLU A 74 9.69 -4.48 -23.54
N VAL A 75 10.11 -4.59 -22.27
CA VAL A 75 11.08 -3.66 -21.68
C VAL A 75 12.46 -3.82 -22.33
N TYR A 76 12.88 -5.05 -22.64
CA TYR A 76 14.11 -5.32 -23.37
C TYR A 76 14.10 -4.74 -24.78
N GLN A 77 12.98 -4.80 -25.50
CA GLN A 77 12.90 -4.17 -26.82
C GLN A 77 13.06 -2.65 -26.75
N VAL A 78 12.45 -1.99 -25.77
CA VAL A 78 12.56 -0.53 -25.61
C VAL A 78 13.97 -0.11 -25.20
N LEU A 79 14.60 -0.83 -24.28
CA LEU A 79 15.90 -0.46 -23.73
C LEU A 79 17.09 -0.92 -24.57
N CYS A 80 17.01 -2.12 -25.14
CA CYS A 80 18.13 -2.78 -25.80
C CYS A 80 17.91 -2.94 -27.31
N GLY A 81 16.67 -2.83 -27.81
CA GLY A 81 16.34 -2.94 -29.24
C GLY A 81 16.74 -1.72 -30.07
N ILE A 82 16.92 -0.54 -29.46
CA ILE A 82 17.29 0.70 -30.15
C ILE A 82 18.81 0.77 -30.44
N ASN A 83 19.62 0.02 -29.69
CA ASN A 83 21.09 0.11 -29.79
C ASN A 83 21.71 -0.63 -30.99
N ASN A 84 20.92 -1.32 -31.84
CA ASN A 84 21.45 -2.04 -33.00
C ASN A 84 21.51 -1.21 -34.31
N MET A 85 21.23 0.10 -34.27
CA MET A 85 21.23 0.95 -35.48
C MET A 85 22.15 2.18 -35.43
N ASN A 86 23.01 2.32 -34.41
CA ASN A 86 23.77 3.57 -34.26
C ASN A 86 25.28 3.41 -34.01
N GLU A 87 25.89 2.38 -34.58
CA GLU A 87 27.36 2.19 -34.56
C GLU A 87 28.05 2.57 -35.88
N ASN A 88 27.39 3.31 -36.80
CA ASN A 88 28.05 3.79 -38.01
C ASN A 88 27.54 5.17 -38.44
N SER A 89 28.11 6.22 -37.84
CA SER A 89 28.45 7.48 -38.53
C SER A 89 29.16 8.45 -37.58
N GLN A 90 30.46 8.27 -37.44
CA GLN A 90 31.37 9.40 -37.28
C GLN A 90 31.92 9.74 -38.66
N GLN A 91 31.47 10.84 -39.26
CA GLN A 91 32.22 11.56 -40.28
C GLN A 91 31.75 13.02 -40.36
N VAL A 92 32.56 13.88 -39.71
CA VAL A 92 33.08 15.16 -40.20
C VAL A 92 32.28 15.87 -41.31
N THR A 93 31.86 17.10 -41.05
CA THR A 93 32.28 18.29 -41.84
C THR A 93 31.79 19.60 -41.19
N GLU A 94 32.76 20.46 -40.88
CA GLU A 94 32.59 21.89 -40.62
C GLU A 94 32.25 22.61 -41.94
N SER A 95 31.40 23.66 -41.89
CA SER A 95 31.58 24.93 -42.62
C SER A 95 30.45 25.93 -42.35
N SER A 96 30.80 26.98 -41.61
CA SER A 96 30.47 28.42 -41.77
C SER A 96 29.08 28.87 -42.26
N THR A 97 28.44 29.76 -41.47
CA THR A 97 28.30 31.19 -41.87
C THR A 97 27.91 32.07 -40.69
N ASN A 98 28.63 33.19 -40.59
CA ASN A 98 28.43 34.31 -39.67
C ASN A 98 27.29 35.19 -40.18
N PHE A 99 26.38 35.62 -39.31
CA PHE A 99 25.74 36.94 -39.39
C PHE A 99 25.55 37.50 -37.98
N GLN A 100 26.03 38.73 -37.83
CA GLN A 100 26.10 39.51 -36.60
C GLN A 100 25.00 40.58 -36.59
N GLU A 101 24.67 41.04 -35.38
CA GLU A 101 23.84 42.19 -34.97
C GLU A 101 22.35 41.93 -34.62
N PRO A 102 21.72 42.77 -33.76
CA PRO A 102 22.18 43.26 -32.46
C PRO A 102 21.07 43.15 -31.36
N ASN A 103 21.48 43.41 -30.12
CA ASN A 103 20.70 43.46 -28.87
C ASN A 103 19.19 43.81 -28.97
N SER A 104 18.35 42.89 -28.51
CA SER A 104 17.16 43.20 -27.69
C SER A 104 17.07 42.17 -26.57
N GLY A 105 17.24 42.58 -25.31
CA GLY A 105 17.29 41.66 -24.16
C GLY A 105 15.99 40.88 -23.99
N ASP A 106 16.00 39.62 -24.40
CA ASP A 106 14.95 38.64 -24.10
C ASP A 106 15.23 38.07 -22.69
N PRO A 107 14.29 38.12 -21.73
CA PRO A 107 14.46 37.57 -20.38
C PRO A 107 14.85 36.08 -20.35
N ARG A 108 14.69 35.36 -21.47
CA ARG A 108 15.19 33.99 -21.64
C ARG A 108 16.70 33.89 -21.74
N ASP A 109 17.36 34.83 -22.43
CA ASP A 109 18.81 34.80 -22.61
C ASP A 109 19.54 35.14 -21.30
N GLU A 110 18.93 36.00 -20.48
CA GLU A 110 19.43 36.30 -19.14
C GLU A 110 19.29 35.08 -18.21
N LEU A 111 18.18 34.35 -18.30
CA LEU A 111 17.99 33.09 -17.56
C LEU A 111 18.97 32.00 -18.03
N ILE A 112 19.21 31.87 -19.33
CA ILE A 112 20.20 30.93 -19.88
C ILE A 112 21.60 31.29 -19.37
N ASN A 113 22.00 32.56 -19.44
CA ASN A 113 23.29 33.01 -18.92
C ASN A 113 23.43 32.80 -17.40
N GLN A 114 22.34 32.95 -16.65
CA GLN A 114 22.32 32.70 -15.21
C GLN A 114 22.49 31.21 -14.89
N LEU A 115 21.81 30.32 -15.63
CA LEU A 115 21.97 28.87 -15.48
C LEU A 115 23.38 28.42 -15.85
N THR A 116 23.95 28.92 -16.95
CA THR A 116 25.30 28.56 -17.39
C THR A 116 26.34 28.92 -16.32
N LYS A 117 26.26 30.14 -15.75
CA LYS A 117 27.10 30.56 -14.62
C LYS A 117 26.94 29.67 -13.39
N GLN A 118 25.72 29.22 -13.10
CA GLN A 118 25.46 28.35 -11.95
C GLN A 118 26.03 26.94 -12.16
N VAL A 119 25.93 26.40 -13.38
CA VAL A 119 26.51 25.10 -13.74
C VAL A 119 28.03 25.14 -13.66
N GLU A 120 28.66 26.19 -14.17
CA GLU A 120 30.11 26.38 -14.07
C GLU A 120 30.58 26.46 -12.62
N ARG A 121 29.88 27.23 -11.78
CA ARG A 121 30.17 27.33 -10.34
C ARG A 121 30.07 25.98 -9.63
N LEU A 122 28.99 25.24 -9.84
CA LEU A 122 28.79 23.93 -9.21
C LEU A 122 29.81 22.90 -9.70
N THR A 123 30.22 22.99 -10.98
CA THR A 123 31.26 22.13 -11.54
C THR A 123 32.62 22.42 -10.91
N ALA A 124 32.94 23.69 -10.65
CA ALA A 124 34.15 24.08 -9.92
C ALA A 124 34.14 23.58 -8.46
N GLU A 125 33.00 23.73 -7.76
CA GLU A 125 32.83 23.25 -6.38
C GLU A 125 32.97 21.71 -6.29
N LEU A 126 32.37 20.97 -7.22
CA LEU A 126 32.52 19.51 -7.29
C LEU A 126 33.98 19.09 -7.53
N ASN A 127 34.70 19.78 -8.41
CA ASN A 127 36.10 19.50 -8.67
C ASN A 127 36.98 19.81 -7.44
N GLN A 128 36.66 20.86 -6.68
CA GLN A 128 37.34 21.16 -5.42
C GLN A 128 37.08 20.09 -4.36
N ALA A 129 35.83 19.63 -4.22
CA ALA A 129 35.47 18.57 -3.27
C ALA A 129 36.18 17.24 -3.61
N ARG A 130 36.24 16.86 -4.90
CA ARG A 130 36.99 15.68 -5.35
C ARG A 130 38.47 15.76 -5.01
N LYS A 131 39.10 16.94 -5.16
CA LYS A 131 40.50 17.17 -4.76
C LYS A 131 40.69 17.03 -3.24
N GLN A 132 39.74 17.51 -2.43
CA GLN A 132 39.79 17.35 -0.97
C GLN A 132 39.67 15.90 -0.55
N ILE A 133 38.73 15.14 -1.14
CA ILE A 133 38.58 13.71 -0.90
C ILE A 133 39.89 13.00 -1.24
N ALA A 134 40.47 13.22 -2.43
CA ALA A 134 41.73 12.60 -2.83
C ALA A 134 42.88 12.89 -1.85
N ARG A 135 42.98 14.12 -1.31
CA ARG A 135 43.97 14.47 -0.29
C ARG A 135 43.76 13.71 1.02
N LEU A 136 42.51 13.59 1.48
CA LEU A 136 42.18 12.83 2.69
C LEU A 136 42.48 11.35 2.51
N THR A 137 42.15 10.77 1.36
CA THR A 137 42.46 9.36 1.06
C THR A 137 43.98 9.13 1.01
N ALA A 138 44.75 10.07 0.47
CA ALA A 138 46.22 9.98 0.45
C ALA A 138 46.85 10.09 1.86
N LEU A 139 46.32 10.96 2.72
CA LEU A 139 46.70 11.06 4.14
C LEU A 139 46.37 9.78 4.93
N GLN A 140 45.25 9.15 4.61
CA GLN A 140 44.83 7.90 5.25
C GLN A 140 45.67 6.69 4.76
N ALA A 141 46.09 6.69 3.49
CA ALA A 141 46.99 5.69 2.94
C ALA A 141 48.42 5.82 3.49
N SER A 142 48.92 7.03 3.72
CA SER A 142 50.25 7.24 4.32
C SER A 142 50.31 6.86 5.80
N THR A 143 49.18 6.90 6.53
CA THR A 143 49.09 6.41 7.91
C THR A 143 48.97 4.88 8.03
N GLN A 144 48.47 4.20 6.99
CA GLN A 144 48.43 2.72 6.94
C GLN A 144 49.75 2.06 6.53
N GLY A 145 50.70 2.81 5.96
CA GLY A 145 51.99 2.28 5.49
C GLY A 145 53.01 1.92 6.59
N ASN A 146 52.78 2.29 7.85
CA ASN A 146 53.73 2.03 8.94
C ASN A 146 53.34 0.88 9.89
N ASN A 147 52.27 0.13 9.61
CA ASN A 147 51.91 -1.03 10.42
C ASN A 147 51.48 -2.20 9.55
N SER A 148 52.45 -2.95 9.03
CA SER A 148 52.22 -4.34 8.66
C SER A 148 53.48 -5.15 8.88
N SER A 149 53.54 -5.83 10.03
CA SER A 149 53.91 -7.25 10.19
C SER A 149 54.13 -7.52 11.67
N GLN A 150 53.28 -8.35 12.29
CA GLN A 150 53.68 -9.51 13.11
C GLN A 150 52.47 -10.19 13.78
N THR A 151 52.25 -11.44 13.35
CA THR A 151 52.05 -12.66 14.13
C THR A 151 51.32 -12.62 15.49
N ILE A 152 50.31 -13.50 15.54
CA ILE A 152 49.62 -14.06 16.71
C ILE A 152 50.62 -14.56 17.77
N ALA A 153 50.57 -14.02 18.99
CA ALA A 153 50.88 -14.72 20.24
C ALA A 153 50.40 -13.91 21.45
N ASN A 154 49.79 -14.61 22.42
CA ASN A 154 49.28 -14.08 23.68
C ASN A 154 50.40 -13.40 24.49
N THR A 155 50.26 -12.12 24.82
CA THR A 155 50.80 -11.52 26.04
C THR A 155 50.17 -10.16 26.31
N GLU A 156 49.93 -9.89 27.59
CA GLU A 156 49.48 -8.66 28.26
C GLU A 156 49.45 -7.35 27.45
N PHE A 157 48.32 -6.65 27.53
CA PHE A 157 48.18 -5.28 27.05
C PHE A 157 49.05 -4.31 27.87
N PRO A 158 49.91 -3.49 27.23
CA PRO A 158 50.54 -2.36 27.90
C PRO A 158 49.64 -1.10 27.82
N PRO A 159 49.68 -0.22 28.84
CA PRO A 159 48.81 0.94 28.91
C PRO A 159 49.35 2.07 28.01
N LEU A 160 48.51 2.59 27.12
CA LEU A 160 48.84 3.79 26.35
C LEU A 160 48.45 5.04 27.17
N CYS A 161 49.43 5.61 27.85
CA CYS A 161 49.36 7.01 28.25
C CYS A 161 49.65 7.89 27.03
N GLY A 162 48.81 8.89 26.75
CA GLY A 162 49.24 10.08 26.01
C GLY A 162 48.29 10.71 25.00
N ALA A 163 47.02 10.95 25.36
CA ALA A 163 46.27 12.11 24.85
C ALA A 163 45.10 12.39 25.81
N ASN A 164 44.90 13.65 26.19
CA ASN A 164 43.86 14.10 27.12
C ASN A 164 42.44 13.74 26.64
N PHE A 165 41.93 12.58 27.07
CA PHE A 165 40.53 12.19 26.97
C PHE A 165 39.89 12.31 28.36
N GLN A 166 39.59 13.53 28.81
CA GLN A 166 38.85 13.69 30.07
C GLN A 166 37.33 13.72 29.90
N ASN A 167 36.77 13.55 28.70
CA ASN A 167 35.30 13.65 28.50
C ASN A 167 34.71 12.80 27.36
N LEU A 168 35.28 11.63 27.03
CA LEU A 168 34.69 10.75 26.00
C LEU A 168 34.47 9.29 26.43
N ASP A 169 34.85 8.89 27.64
CA ASP A 169 34.69 7.50 28.10
C ASP A 169 33.29 7.19 28.66
N ASP A 170 32.58 8.21 29.15
CA ASP A 170 31.23 8.04 29.71
C ASP A 170 30.14 7.83 28.65
N SER A 171 30.40 8.24 27.39
CA SER A 171 29.40 8.16 26.32
C SER A 171 29.47 6.84 25.53
N ILE A 172 30.67 6.27 25.34
CA ILE A 172 30.85 5.00 24.62
C ILE A 172 30.47 3.80 25.51
N SER A 173 30.73 3.89 26.81
CA SER A 173 30.36 2.87 27.81
C SER A 173 28.85 2.78 28.09
N GLN A 174 28.07 3.78 27.64
CA GLN A 174 26.60 3.79 27.78
C GLN A 174 25.86 3.10 26.63
N ALA A 175 26.53 2.80 25.51
CA ALA A 175 25.89 2.13 24.39
C ALA A 175 25.40 0.72 24.83
N PRO A 176 24.13 0.35 24.58
CA PRO A 176 23.51 -0.87 25.14
C PRO A 176 24.25 -2.17 24.78
N TRP A 177 25.04 -2.14 23.71
CA TRP A 177 25.74 -3.29 23.13
C TRP A 177 27.04 -3.65 23.85
N HIS A 178 27.61 -2.74 24.65
CA HIS A 178 28.84 -2.99 25.42
C HIS A 178 28.57 -3.62 26.80
N ASN A 179 27.30 -3.70 27.21
CA ASN A 179 26.91 -4.37 28.45
C ASN A 179 26.27 -5.74 28.13
N PRO A 180 26.95 -6.86 28.43
CA PRO A 180 26.46 -8.20 28.08
C PRO A 180 25.10 -8.53 28.74
N SER A 181 24.83 -7.98 29.93
CA SER A 181 23.54 -8.14 30.62
C SER A 181 22.41 -7.39 29.91
N LYS A 182 22.65 -6.16 29.41
CA LYS A 182 21.67 -5.42 28.60
C LYS A 182 21.39 -6.13 27.28
N VAL A 183 22.43 -6.65 26.63
CA VAL A 183 22.29 -7.45 25.38
C VAL A 183 21.51 -8.75 25.64
N ALA A 184 21.76 -9.43 26.75
CA ALA A 184 21.01 -10.63 27.13
C ALA A 184 19.53 -10.31 27.41
N ALA A 185 19.23 -9.23 28.14
CA ALA A 185 17.86 -8.77 28.39
C ALA A 185 17.12 -8.42 27.09
N LEU A 186 17.80 -7.75 26.14
CA LEU A 186 17.27 -7.47 24.80
C LEU A 186 16.94 -8.77 24.06
N LYS A 187 17.86 -9.75 24.03
CA LYS A 187 17.63 -11.06 23.40
C LYS A 187 16.45 -11.80 24.02
N GLN A 188 16.34 -11.81 25.35
CA GLN A 188 15.19 -12.40 26.06
C GLN A 188 13.88 -11.71 25.68
N SER A 189 13.86 -10.37 25.65
CA SER A 189 12.67 -9.61 25.26
C SER A 189 12.24 -9.92 23.80
N MET A 190 13.20 -10.06 22.88
CA MET A 190 12.93 -10.43 21.49
C MET A 190 12.36 -11.84 21.40
N PHE A 191 12.90 -12.79 22.16
CA PHE A 191 12.41 -14.16 22.21
C PHE A 191 10.97 -14.23 22.72
N ILE A 192 10.66 -13.57 23.84
CA ILE A 192 9.30 -13.50 24.41
C ILE A 192 8.33 -12.86 23.42
N ASN A 193 8.72 -11.75 22.78
CA ASN A 193 7.88 -11.09 21.77
C ASN A 193 7.65 -11.98 20.54
N ARG A 194 8.67 -12.73 20.11
CA ARG A 194 8.55 -13.69 19.00
C ARG A 194 7.57 -14.80 19.35
N GLN A 195 7.63 -15.35 20.57
CA GLN A 195 6.68 -16.36 21.05
C GLN A 195 5.25 -15.81 21.11
N LYS A 196 5.03 -14.64 21.71
CA LYS A 196 3.71 -13.99 21.75
C LYS A 196 3.14 -13.75 20.35
N ASN A 197 3.99 -13.30 19.42
CA ASN A 197 3.58 -13.10 18.03
C ASN A 197 3.27 -14.42 17.32
N ARG A 198 3.98 -15.51 17.65
CA ARG A 198 3.71 -16.84 17.11
C ARG A 198 2.33 -17.33 17.53
N VAL A 199 2.02 -17.30 18.83
CA VAL A 199 0.71 -17.70 19.37
C VAL A 199 -0.41 -16.88 18.74
N ARG A 200 -0.26 -15.55 18.64
CA ARG A 200 -1.26 -14.69 17.98
C ARG A 200 -1.49 -15.03 16.51
N LYS A 201 -0.42 -15.40 15.78
CA LYS A 201 -0.51 -15.82 14.37
C LYS A 201 -1.20 -17.17 14.25
N GLU A 202 -0.86 -18.12 15.12
CA GLU A 202 -1.50 -19.44 15.20
C GLU A 202 -3.00 -19.30 15.49
N GLU A 203 -3.40 -18.50 16.48
CA GLU A 203 -4.82 -18.21 16.77
C GLU A 203 -5.53 -17.55 15.58
N THR A 204 -4.86 -16.63 14.88
CA THR A 204 -5.45 -15.96 13.71
C THR A 204 -5.64 -16.93 12.55
N ALA A 205 -4.67 -17.83 12.32
CA ALA A 205 -4.79 -18.87 11.31
C ALA A 205 -5.85 -19.91 11.68
N ALA A 206 -5.94 -20.32 12.95
CA ALA A 206 -6.94 -21.27 13.42
C ALA A 206 -8.38 -20.77 13.15
N ARG A 207 -8.62 -19.46 13.34
CA ARG A 207 -9.92 -18.84 13.04
C ARG A 207 -10.32 -18.91 11.56
N PHE A 208 -9.36 -18.95 10.64
CA PHE A 208 -9.68 -19.14 9.22
C PHE A 208 -10.30 -20.52 8.94
N PHE A 209 -9.91 -21.53 9.73
CA PHE A 209 -10.44 -22.89 9.62
C PHE A 209 -11.65 -23.16 10.52
N GLN A 210 -12.05 -22.19 11.35
CA GLN A 210 -13.27 -22.29 12.11
C GLN A 210 -14.47 -22.08 11.17
N PRO A 211 -15.57 -22.83 11.37
CA PRO A 211 -16.79 -22.59 10.60
C PRO A 211 -17.25 -21.14 10.82
N PRO A 212 -17.81 -20.49 9.79
CA PRO A 212 -18.39 -19.16 9.97
C PRO A 212 -19.45 -19.23 11.07
N SER A 213 -19.39 -18.29 12.02
CA SER A 213 -20.38 -18.22 13.07
C SER A 213 -21.78 -18.03 12.49
N THR A 214 -22.80 -18.54 13.18
CA THR A 214 -24.20 -18.34 12.80
C THR A 214 -24.61 -16.87 12.82
N ASN A 215 -23.88 -16.03 13.56
CA ASN A 215 -24.17 -14.62 13.76
C ASN A 215 -23.16 -13.73 13.00
N GLN A 216 -23.20 -13.74 11.66
CA GLN A 216 -22.34 -12.91 10.76
C GLN A 216 -22.62 -11.39 10.81
N GLY A 217 -23.17 -10.90 11.91
CA GLY A 217 -23.53 -9.49 12.10
C GLY A 217 -22.39 -8.64 12.65
N SER A 218 -22.61 -7.33 12.67
CA SER A 218 -21.71 -6.37 13.30
C SER A 218 -22.50 -5.40 14.16
N GLN A 219 -22.05 -5.14 15.38
CA GLN A 219 -22.75 -4.27 16.32
C GLN A 219 -21.92 -3.03 16.65
N TYR A 220 -22.60 -1.91 16.84
CA TYR A 220 -22.01 -0.75 17.50
C TYR A 220 -22.07 -0.91 19.02
N LEU A 221 -20.91 -0.80 19.65
CA LEU A 221 -20.80 -0.66 21.10
C LEU A 221 -20.46 0.78 21.44
N TYR A 222 -21.22 1.36 22.36
CA TYR A 222 -21.03 2.72 22.83
C TYR A 222 -20.23 2.71 24.13
N VAL A 223 -19.08 3.36 24.11
CA VAL A 223 -18.16 3.42 25.24
C VAL A 223 -18.07 4.85 25.74
N SER A 224 -18.24 5.03 27.06
CA SER A 224 -18.08 6.33 27.69
C SER A 224 -16.61 6.77 27.64
N THR A 225 -16.38 8.01 27.22
CA THR A 225 -15.06 8.63 27.13
C THR A 225 -15.04 9.91 27.95
N LYS A 226 -13.93 10.19 28.62
CA LYS A 226 -13.77 11.43 29.41
C LYS A 226 -13.64 12.67 28.53
N ALA A 227 -13.04 12.50 27.36
CA ALA A 227 -12.82 13.55 26.39
C ALA A 227 -12.71 12.94 24.99
N ARG A 228 -13.11 13.72 23.99
CA ARG A 228 -12.90 13.36 22.59
C ARG A 228 -11.41 13.42 22.26
N VAL A 229 -10.87 12.31 21.76
CA VAL A 229 -9.49 12.23 21.26
C VAL A 229 -9.47 11.84 19.78
N PRO A 230 -8.43 12.21 19.02
CA PRO A 230 -8.28 11.76 17.64
C PRO A 230 -8.40 10.23 17.53
N VAL A 231 -9.04 9.73 16.47
CA VAL A 231 -9.32 8.28 16.29
C VAL A 231 -8.05 7.43 16.38
N GLY A 232 -6.92 7.90 15.85
CA GLY A 232 -5.63 7.22 15.98
C GLY A 232 -5.15 7.09 17.43
N LYS A 233 -5.41 8.10 18.26
CA LYS A 233 -5.10 8.08 19.70
C LYS A 233 -6.03 7.12 20.44
N LEU A 234 -7.32 7.12 20.11
CA LEU A 234 -8.27 6.16 20.67
C LEU A 234 -7.89 4.71 20.33
N ARG A 235 -7.49 4.44 19.08
CA ARG A 235 -6.95 3.12 18.67
C ARG A 235 -5.70 2.75 19.45
N SER A 236 -4.85 3.72 19.83
CA SER A 236 -3.68 3.46 20.67
C SER A 236 -4.09 3.08 22.09
N TYR A 237 -5.08 3.77 22.67
CA TYR A 237 -5.61 3.42 23.99
C TYR A 237 -6.27 2.04 24.00
N LEU A 238 -7.09 1.71 23.00
CA LEU A 238 -7.68 0.39 22.85
C LEU A 238 -6.60 -0.71 22.79
N ARG A 239 -5.57 -0.52 21.96
CA ARG A 239 -4.44 -1.44 21.87
C ARG A 239 -3.70 -1.62 23.19
N ASN A 240 -3.49 -0.53 23.94
CA ASN A 240 -2.84 -0.57 25.26
C ASN A 240 -3.69 -1.31 26.30
N MET A 241 -5.01 -1.35 26.13
CA MET A 241 -5.92 -2.16 26.94
C MET A 241 -5.98 -3.63 26.52
N GLY A 242 -5.29 -4.01 25.44
CA GLY A 242 -5.26 -5.38 24.92
C GLY A 242 -6.27 -5.66 23.80
N VAL A 243 -7.01 -4.65 23.33
CA VAL A 243 -7.96 -4.80 22.23
C VAL A 243 -7.22 -5.02 20.91
N ASN A 244 -7.71 -5.96 20.10
CA ASN A 244 -7.23 -6.14 18.74
C ASN A 244 -7.85 -5.12 17.79
N ASN A 245 -7.11 -4.07 17.46
CA ASN A 245 -7.57 -3.02 16.54
C ASN A 245 -8.00 -3.51 15.16
N ALA A 246 -7.50 -4.66 14.69
CA ALA A 246 -7.90 -5.22 13.39
C ALA A 246 -9.35 -5.71 13.40
N ARG A 247 -9.91 -5.99 14.59
CA ARG A 247 -11.30 -6.43 14.78
C ARG A 247 -12.29 -5.28 15.03
N VAL A 248 -11.78 -4.06 15.19
CA VAL A 248 -12.59 -2.84 15.30
C VAL A 248 -12.70 -2.23 13.91
N LEU A 249 -13.88 -2.37 13.30
CA LEU A 249 -14.15 -2.06 11.90
C LEU A 249 -14.25 -0.55 11.65
N ASP A 250 -14.97 0.16 12.51
CA ASP A 250 -15.16 1.61 12.46
C ASP A 250 -15.10 2.23 13.87
N ILE A 251 -14.70 3.49 13.93
CA ILE A 251 -14.68 4.30 15.14
C ILE A 251 -15.15 5.71 14.81
N HIS A 252 -16.22 6.15 15.45
CA HIS A 252 -16.68 7.53 15.36
C HIS A 252 -17.21 8.04 16.70
N TYR A 253 -17.44 9.35 16.79
CA TYR A 253 -17.93 10.01 18.00
C TYR A 253 -19.35 10.53 17.74
N PRO A 254 -20.39 9.82 18.19
CA PRO A 254 -21.75 10.30 18.02
C PRO A 254 -22.09 11.48 18.96
N ASP A 255 -21.44 11.56 20.11
CA ASP A 255 -21.53 12.65 21.10
C ASP A 255 -20.11 12.97 21.66
N ARG A 256 -19.95 14.06 22.42
CA ARG A 256 -18.68 14.55 22.97
C ARG A 256 -17.98 13.54 23.89
N ASN A 257 -18.77 12.77 24.65
CA ASN A 257 -18.29 11.86 25.69
C ASN A 257 -18.57 10.39 25.36
N ILE A 258 -18.90 10.06 24.10
CA ILE A 258 -19.25 8.71 23.69
C ILE A 258 -18.49 8.37 22.42
N ALA A 259 -17.77 7.25 22.44
CA ALA A 259 -17.18 6.65 21.27
C ALA A 259 -18.04 5.46 20.82
N ALA A 260 -18.42 5.45 19.54
CA ALA A 260 -19.07 4.32 18.90
C ALA A 260 -18.00 3.45 18.22
N LEU A 261 -18.00 2.16 18.54
CA LEU A 261 -17.05 1.18 18.03
C LEU A 261 -17.82 0.09 17.29
N LEU A 262 -17.59 -0.04 15.98
CA LEU A 262 -18.20 -1.12 15.19
C LEU A 262 -17.34 -2.38 15.28
N ILE A 263 -17.94 -3.47 15.76
CA ILE A 263 -17.24 -4.72 16.04
C ILE A 263 -18.04 -5.90 15.47
N HIS A 264 -17.34 -6.90 14.95
CA HIS A 264 -17.96 -8.16 14.52
C HIS A 264 -18.50 -8.94 15.72
N ASN A 265 -19.67 -9.57 15.59
CA ASN A 265 -20.36 -10.24 16.69
C ASN A 265 -19.50 -11.27 17.44
N ASP A 266 -18.70 -12.05 16.71
CA ASP A 266 -17.79 -13.05 17.31
C ASP A 266 -16.77 -12.48 18.29
N TYR A 267 -16.44 -11.18 18.16
CA TYR A 267 -15.48 -10.52 19.04
C TYR A 267 -16.15 -9.78 20.20
N ILE A 268 -17.47 -9.61 20.20
CA ILE A 268 -18.17 -8.78 21.18
C ILE A 268 -17.98 -9.30 22.60
N ALA A 269 -18.09 -10.61 22.81
CA ALA A 269 -17.94 -11.21 24.14
C ALA A 269 -16.52 -10.96 24.71
N GLU A 270 -15.49 -11.27 23.91
CA GLU A 270 -14.09 -11.03 24.27
C GLU A 270 -13.83 -9.54 24.52
N PHE A 271 -14.39 -8.66 23.68
CA PHE A 271 -14.23 -7.21 23.79
C PHE A 271 -14.89 -6.64 25.06
N LYS A 272 -16.10 -7.11 25.40
CA LYS A 272 -16.80 -6.72 26.63
C LYS A 272 -16.01 -7.13 27.87
N GLN A 273 -15.57 -8.38 27.91
CA GLN A 273 -14.75 -8.90 29.00
C GLN A 273 -13.46 -8.09 29.21
N LEU A 274 -12.77 -7.70 28.12
CA LEU A 274 -11.56 -6.88 28.18
C LEU A 274 -11.83 -5.51 28.81
N LEU A 275 -12.91 -4.84 28.40
CA LEU A 275 -13.26 -3.52 28.91
C LEU A 275 -13.75 -3.55 30.36
N GLU A 276 -14.55 -4.55 30.73
CA GLU A 276 -14.99 -4.78 32.11
C GLU A 276 -13.81 -5.04 33.04
N THR A 277 -12.85 -5.87 32.60
CA THR A 277 -11.61 -6.12 33.35
C THR A 277 -10.82 -4.83 33.63
N LYS A 278 -10.93 -3.84 32.74
CA LYS A 278 -10.27 -2.52 32.88
C LYS A 278 -11.19 -1.45 33.47
N ARG A 279 -12.36 -1.82 33.99
CA ARG A 279 -13.37 -0.92 34.59
C ARG A 279 -13.83 0.19 33.63
N VAL A 280 -13.92 -0.11 32.35
CA VAL A 280 -14.47 0.82 31.35
C VAL A 280 -15.97 0.59 31.24
N HIS A 281 -16.74 1.67 31.30
CA HIS A 281 -18.20 1.63 31.27
C HIS A 281 -18.76 1.75 29.84
N PHE A 282 -19.74 0.90 29.54
CA PHE A 282 -20.56 1.00 28.34
C PHE A 282 -21.73 1.94 28.55
N ALA A 283 -22.04 2.75 27.54
CA ALA A 283 -23.21 3.61 27.52
C ALA A 283 -24.42 2.82 26.98
N ASN A 284 -24.96 1.91 27.80
CA ASN A 284 -26.04 1.02 27.38
C ASN A 284 -27.36 1.76 27.03
N ASN A 285 -27.56 2.95 27.60
CA ASN A 285 -28.77 3.75 27.41
C ASN A 285 -28.63 4.79 26.28
N PHE A 286 -27.57 4.69 25.47
CA PHE A 286 -27.33 5.63 24.38
C PHE A 286 -28.05 5.20 23.11
N ASP A 287 -28.94 6.06 22.63
CA ASP A 287 -29.62 5.88 21.34
C ASP A 287 -29.15 6.93 20.33
N PRO A 288 -28.43 6.54 19.26
CA PRO A 288 -27.97 7.48 18.24
C PRO A 288 -29.10 8.03 17.34
N TRP A 289 -30.29 7.42 17.36
CA TRP A 289 -31.43 7.81 16.52
C TRP A 289 -32.33 8.85 17.21
N ASN A 290 -32.18 9.03 18.52
CA ASN A 290 -33.01 9.95 19.30
C ASN A 290 -32.53 11.40 19.17
N GLY A 291 -33.46 12.35 19.01
CA GLY A 291 -33.16 13.78 18.95
C GLY A 291 -32.47 14.33 20.21
N SER A 292 -32.72 13.75 21.38
CA SER A 292 -32.08 14.14 22.65
C SER A 292 -30.54 13.96 22.65
N THR A 293 -30.02 13.11 21.78
CA THR A 293 -28.58 12.88 21.59
C THR A 293 -27.90 14.07 20.88
N LEU A 294 -28.63 14.87 20.11
CA LEU A 294 -28.10 16.05 19.44
C LEU A 294 -27.95 17.23 20.41
N LYS A 295 -26.72 17.45 20.88
CA LYS A 295 -26.35 18.55 21.80
C LYS A 295 -25.75 19.78 21.09
N ASP A 296 -25.94 19.86 19.78
CA ASP A 296 -25.43 21.00 19.01
C ASP A 296 -26.34 22.23 19.22
N PRO A 297 -25.79 23.39 19.63
CA PRO A 297 -26.56 24.61 19.79
C PRO A 297 -27.42 24.97 18.57
N GLN A 298 -26.99 24.61 17.36
CA GLN A 298 -27.73 24.90 16.12
C GLN A 298 -29.11 24.21 16.03
N TYR A 299 -29.35 23.17 16.83
CA TYR A 299 -30.61 22.40 16.84
C TYR A 299 -31.44 22.63 18.11
N LYS A 300 -31.03 23.59 18.96
CA LYS A 300 -31.66 23.85 20.26
C LYS A 300 -33.09 24.32 20.12
N ASP A 301 -33.37 25.09 19.07
CA ASP A 301 -34.68 25.71 18.83
C ASP A 301 -35.62 24.84 17.99
N LEU A 302 -35.13 23.71 17.45
CA LEU A 302 -35.95 22.75 16.72
C LEU A 302 -36.88 22.00 17.67
N THR A 303 -38.05 21.65 17.16
CA THR A 303 -38.99 20.75 17.85
C THR A 303 -38.38 19.37 18.05
N GLU A 304 -38.89 18.60 19.01
CA GLU A 304 -38.38 17.26 19.32
C GLU A 304 -38.47 16.32 18.10
N GLN A 305 -39.54 16.44 17.31
CA GLN A 305 -39.75 15.65 16.10
C GLN A 305 -38.75 16.00 15.00
N GLU A 306 -38.53 17.30 14.74
CA GLU A 306 -37.53 17.76 13.76
C GLU A 306 -36.12 17.36 14.19
N ARG A 307 -35.81 17.47 15.49
CA ARG A 307 -34.52 17.07 16.04
C ARG A 307 -34.29 15.57 15.90
N THR A 308 -35.32 14.75 16.11
CA THR A 308 -35.25 13.30 15.91
C THR A 308 -35.06 12.95 14.44
N SER A 309 -35.79 13.61 13.53
CA SER A 309 -35.58 13.46 12.08
C SER A 309 -34.14 13.79 11.68
N LYS A 310 -33.59 14.88 12.22
CA LYS A 310 -32.19 15.27 11.98
C LYS A 310 -31.19 14.28 12.57
N ALA A 311 -31.46 13.73 13.75
CA ALA A 311 -30.62 12.70 14.36
C ALA A 311 -30.55 11.45 13.48
N CYS A 312 -31.70 11.01 12.95
CA CYS A 312 -31.78 9.91 11.99
C CYS A 312 -30.96 10.18 10.72
N GLU A 313 -31.08 11.36 10.13
CA GLU A 313 -30.31 11.75 8.94
C GLU A 313 -28.80 11.72 9.21
N ILE A 314 -28.36 12.34 10.31
CA ILE A 314 -26.94 12.39 10.70
C ILE A 314 -26.42 10.97 10.97
N GLN A 315 -27.21 10.14 11.64
CA GLN A 315 -26.81 8.77 11.94
C GLN A 315 -26.69 7.93 10.67
N GLN A 316 -27.63 8.07 9.73
CA GLN A 316 -27.55 7.40 8.44
C GLN A 316 -26.30 7.82 7.65
N GLN A 317 -25.98 9.12 7.62
CA GLN A 317 -24.74 9.63 6.99
C GLN A 317 -23.49 9.05 7.65
N ARG A 318 -23.46 8.92 8.98
CA ARG A 318 -22.34 8.28 9.70
C ARG A 318 -22.18 6.83 9.29
N LEU A 319 -23.26 6.07 9.18
CA LEU A 319 -23.24 4.67 8.74
C LEU A 319 -22.74 4.52 7.31
N GLN A 320 -23.18 5.38 6.39
CA GLN A 320 -22.69 5.40 5.01
C GLN A 320 -21.17 5.67 4.96
N ARG A 321 -20.70 6.69 5.68
CA ARG A 321 -19.26 7.01 5.78
C ARG A 321 -18.46 5.85 6.37
N ALA A 322 -18.98 5.20 7.41
CA ALA A 322 -18.36 4.03 8.02
C ALA A 322 -18.19 2.90 7.00
N VAL A 323 -19.26 2.56 6.26
CA VAL A 323 -19.20 1.52 5.21
C VAL A 323 -18.16 1.85 4.13
N LEU A 324 -18.10 3.11 3.68
CA LEU A 324 -17.12 3.52 2.67
C LEU A 324 -15.67 3.39 3.17
N HIS A 325 -15.43 3.64 4.45
CA HIS A 325 -14.11 3.57 5.08
C HIS A 325 -13.65 2.15 5.44
N ILE A 326 -14.57 1.23 5.71
CA ILE A 326 -14.26 -0.17 6.01
C ILE A 326 -13.54 -0.82 4.82
N ARG A 327 -12.61 -1.74 5.10
CA ARG A 327 -11.85 -2.45 4.06
C ARG A 327 -12.73 -3.43 3.29
N GLU A 328 -12.47 -3.59 2.00
CA GLU A 328 -13.26 -4.42 1.06
C GLU A 328 -13.66 -5.81 1.55
N PRO A 329 -12.79 -6.62 2.21
CA PRO A 329 -13.15 -7.98 2.59
C PRO A 329 -14.37 -8.07 3.51
N VAL A 330 -14.59 -7.06 4.36
CA VAL A 330 -15.67 -7.04 5.37
C VAL A 330 -16.72 -5.97 5.04
N LYS A 331 -16.39 -5.01 4.17
CA LYS A 331 -17.26 -3.88 3.76
C LYS A 331 -18.66 -4.32 3.35
N PHE A 332 -18.75 -5.29 2.44
CA PHE A 332 -20.04 -5.72 1.88
C PHE A 332 -20.90 -6.47 2.89
N ALA A 333 -20.30 -7.29 3.75
CA ALA A 333 -21.01 -7.99 4.81
C ALA A 333 -21.64 -6.99 5.81
N VAL A 334 -20.88 -5.97 6.20
CA VAL A 334 -21.37 -4.90 7.09
C VAL A 334 -22.47 -4.08 6.42
N ALA A 335 -22.28 -3.70 5.15
CA ALA A 335 -23.26 -2.94 4.40
C ALA A 335 -24.60 -3.70 4.29
N TYR A 336 -24.52 -4.99 3.97
CA TYR A 336 -25.69 -5.86 3.88
C TYR A 336 -26.38 -6.03 5.24
N TYR A 337 -25.62 -6.19 6.33
CA TYR A 337 -26.18 -6.20 7.67
C TYR A 337 -26.92 -4.89 8.00
N PHE A 338 -26.35 -3.72 7.72
CA PHE A 338 -27.02 -2.44 7.93
C PHE A 338 -28.28 -2.26 7.08
N TYR A 339 -28.31 -2.84 5.88
CA TYR A 339 -29.51 -2.89 5.06
C TYR A 339 -30.61 -3.78 5.68
N GLN A 340 -30.24 -4.97 6.18
CA GLN A 340 -31.18 -5.85 6.90
C GLN A 340 -31.78 -5.18 8.14
N GLN A 341 -30.99 -4.38 8.87
CA GLN A 341 -31.46 -3.59 10.00
C GLN A 341 -32.28 -2.34 9.60
N LYS A 342 -32.50 -2.12 8.29
CA LYS A 342 -33.19 -0.95 7.73
C LYS A 342 -32.51 0.39 8.07
N TRP A 343 -31.22 0.37 8.39
CA TRP A 343 -30.47 1.59 8.67
C TRP A 343 -29.96 2.27 7.39
N LEU A 344 -29.70 1.48 6.35
CA LEU A 344 -29.28 1.96 5.03
C LEU A 344 -30.34 1.65 3.97
N THR A 345 -30.44 2.53 2.97
CA THR A 345 -31.35 2.38 1.84
C THR A 345 -30.80 1.39 0.81
N LYS A 346 -31.72 0.76 0.06
CA LYS A 346 -31.35 -0.10 -1.07
C LYS A 346 -30.51 0.65 -2.10
N SER A 347 -30.85 1.91 -2.39
CA SER A 347 -30.11 2.76 -3.33
C SER A 347 -28.62 2.89 -2.99
N PHE A 348 -28.28 2.99 -1.71
CA PHE A 348 -26.88 3.06 -1.27
C PHE A 348 -26.16 1.72 -1.49
N ILE A 349 -26.82 0.59 -1.24
CA ILE A 349 -26.25 -0.74 -1.47
C ILE A 349 -26.03 -0.98 -2.96
N ASP A 350 -26.98 -0.60 -3.81
CA ASP A 350 -26.87 -0.73 -5.26
C ASP A 350 -25.71 0.13 -5.80
N GLN A 351 -25.58 1.38 -5.33
CA GLN A 351 -24.42 2.23 -5.64
C GLN A 351 -23.09 1.61 -5.19
N LEU A 352 -23.05 1.03 -4.00
CA LEU A 352 -21.87 0.35 -3.47
C LEU A 352 -21.47 -0.85 -4.33
N ASN A 353 -22.45 -1.65 -4.76
CA ASN A 353 -22.23 -2.81 -5.63
C ASN A 353 -21.79 -2.39 -7.05
N ASN A 354 -22.37 -1.34 -7.61
CA ASN A 354 -21.96 -0.80 -8.91
C ASN A 354 -20.52 -0.31 -8.90
N SER A 355 -20.06 0.27 -7.77
CA SER A 355 -18.65 0.63 -7.59
C SER A 355 -17.70 -0.56 -7.54
N ARG A 356 -18.20 -1.74 -7.12
CA ARG A 356 -17.42 -2.98 -6.98
C ARG A 356 -17.12 -3.64 -8.31
N TYR A 357 -18.09 -3.64 -9.22
CA TYR A 357 -18.02 -4.38 -10.48
C TYR A 357 -17.66 -3.50 -11.68
N GLY A 358 -17.54 -2.18 -11.50
CA GLY A 358 -17.59 -1.26 -12.63
C GLY A 358 -18.98 -1.32 -13.27
N ARG A 359 -19.31 -0.29 -14.04
CA ARG A 359 -20.57 -0.25 -14.79
C ARG A 359 -20.56 -1.39 -15.81
N SER A 360 -21.20 -2.51 -15.47
CA SER A 360 -21.33 -3.69 -16.31
C SER A 360 -22.44 -3.45 -17.34
N GLU A 361 -22.29 -2.43 -18.18
CA GLU A 361 -23.20 -2.22 -19.32
C GLU A 361 -22.53 -2.57 -20.67
N ASP A 362 -21.21 -2.78 -20.75
CA ASP A 362 -20.50 -2.96 -22.04
C ASP A 362 -19.72 -4.28 -22.19
N VAL A 363 -20.26 -5.44 -21.79
CA VAL A 363 -19.57 -6.74 -22.03
C VAL A 363 -20.43 -7.80 -22.72
N PHE A 364 -21.73 -7.57 -22.95
CA PHE A 364 -22.60 -8.54 -23.62
C PHE A 364 -23.45 -8.00 -24.78
N ASP A 365 -23.11 -6.83 -25.34
CA ASP A 365 -23.63 -6.41 -26.64
C ASP A 365 -22.59 -6.72 -27.72
N MET A 366 -22.53 -7.98 -28.14
CA MET A 366 -21.99 -8.38 -29.44
C MET A 366 -22.93 -9.43 -30.05
N ASP A 367 -23.48 -9.03 -31.19
CA ASP A 367 -24.11 -9.83 -32.25
C ASP A 367 -25.65 -10.05 -32.18
N GLU A 368 -26.42 -8.95 -32.24
CA GLU A 368 -27.60 -8.94 -33.11
C GLU A 368 -27.10 -8.95 -34.56
N ASP A 369 -26.95 -10.14 -35.18
CA ASP A 369 -26.96 -10.29 -36.64
C ASP A 369 -26.95 -11.77 -37.08
N ILE A 370 -27.91 -12.57 -36.60
CA ILE A 370 -28.39 -13.75 -37.35
C ILE A 370 -29.91 -13.86 -37.18
N LYS A 371 -30.65 -12.94 -37.82
CA LYS A 371 -32.03 -13.21 -38.27
C LYS A 371 -31.94 -13.72 -39.69
N GLY A 372 -32.20 -15.02 -39.87
CA GLY A 372 -32.22 -15.64 -41.19
C GLY A 372 -32.88 -17.01 -41.15
N ASN A 373 -34.20 -17.01 -41.31
CA ASN A 373 -35.04 -18.09 -41.83
C ASN A 373 -35.14 -19.36 -41.00
N PHE A 374 -36.28 -19.54 -40.32
CA PHE A 374 -37.22 -20.60 -40.67
C PHE A 374 -38.63 -20.14 -40.24
N SER A 375 -39.47 -19.89 -41.25
CA SER A 375 -40.89 -19.59 -41.10
C SER A 375 -41.66 -20.87 -40.79
N GLU A 376 -42.72 -20.66 -40.00
CA GLU A 376 -44.03 -21.31 -40.08
C GLU A 376 -44.15 -22.84 -39.96
N ASP A 377 -44.84 -23.23 -38.89
CA ASP A 377 -46.15 -23.91 -38.92
C ASP A 377 -46.20 -25.01 -37.83
N THR A 378 -47.29 -25.29 -37.13
CA THR A 378 -48.60 -24.67 -36.95
C THR A 378 -49.22 -25.51 -35.82
N THR A 379 -49.86 -24.82 -34.86
CA THR A 379 -50.94 -25.26 -33.93
C THR A 379 -51.03 -26.68 -33.34
N THR A 380 -51.45 -26.70 -32.06
CA THR A 380 -52.34 -27.71 -31.41
C THR A 380 -51.76 -29.13 -31.23
N ASN A 381 -51.99 -29.89 -30.16
CA ASN A 381 -53.08 -29.94 -29.21
C ASN A 381 -52.65 -30.72 -27.96
N VAL A 382 -53.38 -30.44 -26.89
CA VAL A 382 -53.58 -31.18 -25.64
C VAL A 382 -53.44 -32.71 -25.76
N ALA A 383 -52.75 -33.35 -24.81
CA ALA A 383 -53.26 -34.51 -24.05
C ALA A 383 -52.24 -35.05 -23.01
N SER A 384 -52.74 -35.12 -21.78
CA SER A 384 -52.26 -35.92 -20.65
C SER A 384 -52.14 -37.41 -20.98
N LEU A 385 -51.23 -38.12 -20.30
CA LEU A 385 -51.32 -39.51 -19.79
C LEU A 385 -49.92 -39.89 -19.29
N SER A 386 -49.68 -39.81 -17.97
CA SER A 386 -49.71 -40.93 -17.03
C SER A 386 -48.53 -41.91 -17.19
N SER A 387 -47.77 -42.02 -16.10
CA SER A 387 -47.16 -43.24 -15.55
C SER A 387 -46.26 -44.09 -16.45
N ILE A 388 -45.06 -44.42 -15.96
CA ILE A 388 -44.63 -45.80 -15.69
C ILE A 388 -43.31 -45.76 -14.90
N GLN A 389 -43.30 -46.55 -13.83
CA GLN A 389 -42.18 -46.88 -12.96
C GLN A 389 -41.05 -47.60 -13.71
N HIS A 390 -39.80 -47.37 -13.32
CA HIS A 390 -39.01 -48.38 -12.59
C HIS A 390 -37.80 -47.77 -11.89
#